data_AF-A0A511ZP89-F1
#
_entry.id   AF-A0A511ZP89-F1
#
_cell.length_a   1.000
_cell.length_b   1.000
_cell.length_c   1.000
_cell.angle_alpha   90.00
_cell.angle_beta   90.00
_cell.angle_gamma   90.00
#
_symmetry.space_group_name_H-M   'P 1'
#
loop_
_entity.id
_entity.type
_entity.pdbx_description
1 polymer ?
#
loop_
_entity_poly.entity_id
_entity_poly.type
_entity_poly.pdbx_seq_one_letter_code
_entity_poly.pdbx_strand_id
1 'polypeptide(L)' 'MSSTGLILITILGIAVLLYLIMHSKMQAFLALLIASILIGLFTGMEPAFLLEVIEVGMGELWDL' A
#
# COMPACT_ATOMS: atom_id res chain seq x y z
N MET A 1 0.00 14.13 -11.81
CA MET A 1 1.35 13.55 -12.00
C MET A 1 1.48 13.08 -13.44
N SER A 2 2.67 13.09 -14.04
CA SER A 2 2.86 12.50 -15.38
C SER A 2 2.69 10.97 -15.30
N SER A 3 2.21 10.33 -16.37
CA SER A 3 2.02 8.88 -16.42
C SER A 3 3.31 8.11 -16.10
N THR A 4 4.45 8.66 -16.49
CA THR A 4 5.79 8.15 -16.15
C THR A 4 6.05 8.14 -14.64
N GLY A 5 5.58 9.16 -13.91
CA GLY A 5 5.73 9.23 -12.46
C GLY A 5 4.95 8.14 -11.74
N LEU A 6 3.72 7.84 -12.19
CA LEU A 6 2.91 6.76 -11.64
C LEU A 6 3.57 5.39 -11.87
N ILE A 7 4.07 5.13 -13.08
CA ILE A 7 4.76 3.88 -13.40
C ILE A 7 6.01 3.69 -12.53
N LEU A 8 6.80 4.76 -12.33
CA LEU A 8 7.97 4.71 -11.45
C LEU A 8 7.59 4.40 -10.00
N ILE A 9 6.56 5.05 -9.46
CA ILE A 9 6.07 4.80 -8.10
C ILE A 9 5.57 3.36 -7.95
N THR A 10 4.85 2.83 -8.94
CA THR A 10 4.38 1.43 -8.93
C THR A 10 5.53 0.43 -8.93
N ILE A 11 6.54 0.61 -9.80
CA ILE A 11 7.72 -0.27 -9.85
C ILE A 11 8.46 -0.23 -8.52
N LEU A 12 8.62 0.97 -7.93
CA LEU A 12 9.29 1.15 -6.65
C LEU A 12 8.50 0.50 -5.51
N GLY A 13 7.17 0.61 -5.53
CA GLY A 13 6.28 -0.08 -4.60
C GLY A 13 6.39 -1.60 -4.64
N ILE A 14 6.46 -2.18 -5.84
CA ILE A 14 6.67 -3.64 -6.02
C ILE A 14 8.06 -4.04 -5.50
N ALA A 15 9.10 -3.25 -5.76
CA ALA A 15 10.44 -3.51 -5.23
C ALA A 15 10.47 -3.50 -3.70
N VAL A 16 9.80 -2.52 -3.08
CA VAL A 16 9.65 -2.42 -1.61
C VAL A 16 8.87 -3.62 -1.05
N LEU A 17 7.78 -4.03 -1.70
CA LEU A 17 7.01 -5.22 -1.33
C LEU A 17 7.87 -6.48 -1.31
N LEU A 18 8.55 -6.75 -2.42
CA LEU A 18 9.40 -7.93 -2.56
C LEU A 18 10.54 -7.90 -1.53
N TYR A 19 11.11 -6.71 -1.29
CA TYR A 19 12.13 -6.53 -0.26
C TYR A 19 11.60 -6.83 1.14
N LEU A 20 10.44 -6.29 1.54
CA LEU A 20 9.85 -6.56 2.86
C LEU A 20 9.50 -8.04 3.03
N ILE A 21 8.93 -8.68 2.01
CA ILE A 21 8.51 -10.10 2.06
C ILE A 21 9.73 -11.01 2.14
N MET A 22 10.74 -10.80 1.29
CA MET A 22 11.90 -11.69 1.21
C MET A 22 12.91 -11.46 2.35
N HIS A 23 13.12 -10.21 2.78
CA HIS A 23 14.15 -9.88 3.75
C HIS A 23 13.62 -9.85 5.19
N SER A 24 12.43 -9.30 5.42
CA SER A 24 12.01 -8.95 6.79
C SER A 24 11.41 -10.11 7.59
N LYS A 25 11.24 -11.31 7.00
CA LYS A 25 10.53 -12.46 7.59
C LYS A 25 9.16 -12.12 8.21
N MET A 26 8.58 -10.98 7.85
CA MET A 26 7.26 -10.54 8.30
C MET A 26 6.19 -11.31 7.51
N GLN A 27 5.02 -11.52 8.12
CA GLN A 27 3.90 -12.12 7.41
C GLN A 27 3.56 -11.30 6.16
N ALA A 28 3.33 -11.96 5.04
CA ALA A 28 3.07 -11.32 3.74
C ALA A 28 1.97 -10.25 3.82
N PHE A 29 0.97 -10.45 4.68
CA PHE A 29 -0.08 -9.48 4.95
C PHE A 29 0.45 -8.13 5.46
N LEU A 30 1.34 -8.12 6.45
CA LEU A 30 1.90 -6.87 6.99
C LEU A 30 2.79 -6.15 5.98
N ALA A 31 3.55 -6.91 5.18
CA ALA A 31 4.36 -6.33 4.11
C ALA A 31 3.47 -5.65 3.05
N LEU A 32 2.36 -6.30 2.69
CA LEU A 32 1.36 -5.75 1.77
C LEU A 32 0.70 -4.48 2.33
N LEU A 33 0.31 -4.50 3.61
CA LEU A 33 -0.26 -3.34 4.30
C LEU A 33 0.70 -2.14 4.27
N ILE A 34 1.95 -2.35 4.67
CA ILE A 34 2.96 -1.28 4.75
C ILE A 34 3.25 -0.69 3.36
N ALA A 35 3.43 -1.53 2.35
CA ALA A 35 3.73 -1.02 1.02
C ALA A 35 2.52 -0.32 0.38
N SER A 36 1.31 -0.80 0.61
CA SER A 36 0.06 -0.13 0.20
C SER A 36 0.00 1.30 0.76
N ILE A 37 0.23 1.45 2.07
CA ILE A 37 0.25 2.76 2.75
C ILE A 37 1.34 3.66 2.16
N LEU A 38 2.56 3.15 1.97
CA LEU A 38 3.67 3.91 1.42
C LEU A 38 3.36 4.41 0.01
N ILE A 39 2.91 3.52 -0.89
CA ILE A 39 2.55 3.89 -2.27
C ILE A 39 1.44 4.94 -2.27
N GLY A 40 0.40 4.74 -1.45
CA GLY A 40 -0.71 5.68 -1.31
C GLY A 40 -0.27 7.08 -0.86
N LEU A 41 0.63 7.15 0.12
CA LEU A 41 1.24 8.42 0.53
C LEU A 41 2.05 9.07 -0.59
N PHE A 42 2.84 8.28 -1.34
CA PHE A 42 3.67 8.80 -2.43
C PHE A 42 2.89 9.25 -3.67
N THR A 43 1.67 8.74 -3.88
CA THR A 43 0.79 9.19 -4.98
C THR A 43 0.06 10.50 -4.65
N GLY A 44 0.21 11.03 -3.42
CA GLY A 44 -0.45 12.24 -2.96
C GLY A 44 -1.87 12.00 -2.47
N MET A 45 -2.20 10.77 -2.09
CA MET A 45 -3.49 10.42 -1.51
C MET A 45 -3.61 11.02 -0.11
N GLU A 46 -4.79 11.52 0.22
CA GLU A 46 -5.06 12.13 1.52
C GLU A 46 -5.01 11.04 2.61
N PRO A 47 -4.29 11.25 3.73
CA PRO A 47 -4.12 10.21 4.75
C PRO A 47 -5.44 9.69 5.34
N ALA A 48 -6.46 10.53 5.44
CA ALA A 48 -7.79 10.14 5.90
C ALA A 48 -8.45 9.12 4.95
N PHE A 49 -8.32 9.33 3.64
CA PHE A 49 -8.83 8.41 2.63
C PHE A 49 -8.04 7.10 2.61
N LEU A 50 -6.73 7.12 2.90
CA LEU A 50 -5.95 5.89 3.06
C LEU A 50 -6.43 5.02 4.21
N LEU A 51 -6.78 5.63 5.35
CA LEU A 51 -7.32 4.91 6.50
C LEU A 51 -8.70 4.32 6.19
N GLU A 52 -9.57 5.07 5.53
CA GLU A 52 -10.88 4.60 5.06
C GLU A 52 -10.73 3.38 4.13
N VAL A 53 -9.80 3.42 3.18
CA VAL A 53 -9.55 2.28 2.26
C VAL A 53 -9.05 1.04 3.01
N ILE A 54 -8.25 1.22 4.07
CA ILE A 54 -7.78 0.09 4.91
C ILE A 54 -8.94 -0.46 5.75
N GLU A 55 -9.75 0.41 6.35
CA GLU A 55 -10.92 0.03 7.14
C GLU A 55 -11.95 -0.69 6.28
N VAL A 56 -12.26 -0.19 5.09
CA VAL A 56 -13.16 -0.85 4.13
C VAL A 56 -12.56 -2.17 3.66
N GLY A 57 -11.28 -2.19 3.27
CA GLY A 57 -10.61 -3.41 2.83
C GLY A 57 -10.51 -4.51 3.90
N MET A 58 -10.52 -4.14 5.19
CA MET A 58 -10.57 -5.08 6.32
C MET A 58 -11.99 -5.32 6.85
N GLY A 59 -12.94 -4.43 6.53
CA GLY A 59 -14.17 -4.21 7.27
C GLY A 59 -15.45 -4.31 6.47
N GLU A 60 -15.42 -4.71 5.19
CA GLU A 60 -16.61 -5.24 4.48
C GLU A 60 -17.30 -6.41 5.24
N LEU A 61 -16.67 -6.94 6.31
CA LEU A 61 -17.26 -7.89 7.26
C LEU A 61 -18.10 -7.27 8.40
N TRP A 62 -18.13 -5.94 8.58
CA TRP A 62 -18.76 -5.27 9.73
C TRP A 62 -20.00 -4.43 9.41
N ASP A 63 -20.39 -4.29 8.14
CA ASP A 63 -21.67 -3.69 7.71
C ASP A 63 -22.87 -4.67 7.87
N LEU A 64 -22.97 -5.31 9.05
CA LEU A 64 -24.16 -6.03 9.53
C LEU A 64 -24.93 -5.19 10.56
#